data_AF-A0A850AL07-F1
#
_entry.id   AF-A0A850AL07-F1
#
_cell.length_a   1.000
_cell.length_b   1.000
_cell.length_c   1.000
_cell.angle_alpha   90.00
_cell.angle_beta   90.00
_cell.angle_gamma   90.00
#
_symmetry.space_group_name_H-M   'P 1'
#
loop_
_entity.id
_entity.type
_entity.pdbx_description
1 polymer ?
#
loop_
_entity_poly.entity_id
_entity_poly.type
_entity_poly.pdbx_seq_one_letter_code
_entity_poly.pdbx_strand_id
1 'polypeptide(L)'
;MYQAIREAIRLATNAASKLDAVLSNTASPADVQKTVHEFRVAFGRNHPSKLFAGTSRPTGAVVAARFRALARELGGGRRITFRCLPVRPACADTDLTCCSPTTNAWTHPSLPNVVVLCPGFWSTTGSPGQPSQIYRAGTIIHETLHMLYLPNVPGTHPGRMRNAHCYRVFALRLAGYGSDPDILSQCQP
;
A
#
# COMPACT_ATOMS: atom_id res chain seq x y z
N MET A 1 -9.51 -7.67 -13.11
CA MET A 1 -8.14 -7.20 -12.80
C MET A 1 -7.90 -5.74 -13.20
N TYR A 2 -8.12 -5.37 -14.46
CA TYR A 2 -7.85 -4.02 -14.99
C TYR A 2 -8.38 -2.86 -14.11
N GLN A 3 -9.65 -2.93 -13.68
CA GLN A 3 -10.22 -1.89 -12.81
C GLN A 3 -9.47 -1.73 -11.48
N ALA A 4 -9.05 -2.83 -10.86
CA ALA A 4 -8.34 -2.78 -9.59
C ALA A 4 -6.95 -2.12 -9.74
N ILE A 5 -6.27 -2.34 -10.88
CA ILE A 5 -5.01 -1.67 -11.20
C ILE A 5 -5.23 -0.17 -11.38
N ARG A 6 -6.26 0.22 -12.15
CA ARG A 6 -6.61 1.65 -12.34
C ARG A 6 -6.92 2.35 -11.03
N GLU A 7 -7.70 1.70 -10.16
CA GLU A 7 -8.00 2.24 -8.84
C GLU A 7 -6.74 2.33 -7.96
N ALA A 8 -5.84 1.35 -8.01
CA ALA A 8 -4.59 1.39 -7.26
C ALA A 8 -3.70 2.57 -7.71
N ILE A 9 -3.57 2.79 -9.02
CA ILE A 9 -2.87 3.94 -9.60
C ILE A 9 -3.51 5.25 -9.13
N ARG A 10 -4.84 5.36 -9.20
CA ARG A 10 -5.59 6.55 -8.78
C ARG A 10 -5.36 6.85 -7.30
N LEU A 11 -5.50 5.84 -6.43
CA LEU A 11 -5.31 5.97 -4.98
C LEU A 11 -3.86 6.39 -4.65
N ALA A 12 -2.87 5.76 -5.26
CA ALA A 12 -1.46 6.08 -5.05
C ALA A 12 -1.11 7.49 -5.53
N THR A 13 -1.58 7.87 -6.72
CA THR A 13 -1.36 9.22 -7.28
C THR A 13 -2.01 10.28 -6.38
N ASN A 14 -3.26 10.05 -5.94
CA ASN A 14 -3.94 10.94 -5.01
C ASN A 14 -3.16 11.09 -3.68
N ALA A 15 -2.69 9.99 -3.09
CA ALA A 15 -1.93 10.01 -1.85
C ALA A 15 -0.61 10.79 -2.00
N ALA A 16 0.11 10.60 -3.11
CA ALA A 16 1.32 11.36 -3.41
C ALA A 16 1.03 12.86 -3.56
N SER A 17 0.06 13.23 -4.40
CA SER A 17 -0.27 14.64 -4.67
C SER A 17 -0.75 15.37 -3.42
N LYS A 18 -1.53 14.72 -2.54
CA LYS A 18 -1.95 15.32 -1.26
C LYS A 18 -0.77 15.58 -0.33
N LEU A 19 0.21 14.67 -0.27
CA LEU A 19 1.43 14.88 0.49
C LEU A 19 2.27 16.03 -0.08
N ASP A 20 2.41 16.11 -1.40
CA ASP A 20 3.14 17.20 -2.05
C ASP A 20 2.51 18.56 -1.77
N ALA A 21 1.18 18.64 -1.84
CA ALA A 21 0.44 19.87 -1.58
C ALA A 21 0.59 20.34 -0.12
N VAL A 22 0.65 19.40 0.84
CA VAL A 22 0.97 19.71 2.25
C VAL A 22 2.40 20.20 2.39
N LEU A 23 3.37 19.53 1.76
CA LEU A 23 4.79 19.87 1.88
C LEU A 23 5.15 21.19 1.18
N SER A 24 4.42 21.54 0.13
CA SER A 24 4.61 22.78 -0.64
C SER A 24 3.72 23.93 -0.16
N ASN A 25 2.94 23.73 0.90
CA ASN A 25 1.97 24.68 1.43
C ASN A 25 0.93 25.18 0.39
N THR A 26 0.53 24.33 -0.56
CA THR A 26 -0.49 24.65 -1.57
C THR A 26 -1.85 24.00 -1.29
N ALA A 27 -1.94 23.10 -0.31
CA ALA A 27 -3.19 22.52 0.14
C ALA A 27 -4.04 23.50 0.96
N SER A 28 -5.37 23.37 0.89
CA SER A 28 -6.29 24.10 1.78
C SER A 28 -6.09 23.67 3.24
N PRO A 29 -6.44 24.51 4.23
CA PRO A 29 -6.32 24.15 5.65
C PRO A 29 -7.03 22.82 6.02
N ALA A 30 -8.21 22.58 5.45
CA ALA A 30 -8.95 21.34 5.64
C ALA A 30 -8.22 20.12 5.06
N ASP A 31 -7.64 20.25 3.86
CA ASP A 31 -6.86 19.20 3.23
C ASP A 31 -5.55 18.91 3.99
N VAL A 32 -4.90 19.95 4.53
CA VAL A 32 -3.72 19.80 5.39
C VAL A 32 -4.09 19.01 6.64
N GLN A 33 -5.14 19.43 7.35
CA GLN A 33 -5.58 18.76 8.58
C GLN A 33 -5.91 17.28 8.33
N LYS A 34 -6.70 16.99 7.28
CA LYS A 34 -7.06 15.61 6.92
C LYS A 34 -5.81 14.80 6.57
N THR A 35 -4.94 15.32 5.70
CA THR A 35 -3.77 14.59 5.22
C THR A 35 -2.78 14.29 6.35
N VAL A 36 -2.54 15.27 7.23
CA VAL A 36 -1.68 15.11 8.41
C VAL A 36 -2.29 14.12 9.41
N HIS A 37 -3.60 14.18 9.65
CA HIS A 37 -4.29 13.23 10.51
C HIS A 37 -4.12 11.80 9.99
N GLU A 38 -4.43 11.56 8.71
CA GLU A 38 -4.34 10.22 8.13
C GLU A 38 -2.90 9.71 8.05
N PHE A 39 -1.95 10.61 7.81
CA PHE A 39 -0.53 10.26 7.84
C PHE A 39 -0.11 9.80 9.22
N ARG A 40 -0.60 10.45 10.28
CA ARG A 40 -0.30 10.05 11.66
C ARG A 40 -0.93 8.71 12.03
N VAL A 41 -2.16 8.47 11.59
CA VAL A 41 -2.84 7.19 11.77
C VAL A 41 -2.01 6.05 11.17
N ALA A 42 -1.56 6.21 9.91
CA ALA A 42 -0.81 5.19 9.20
C ALA A 42 0.65 5.06 9.66
N PHE A 43 1.36 6.16 9.86
CA PHE A 43 2.82 6.18 10.04
C PHE A 43 3.29 6.63 11.44
N GLY A 44 2.37 6.73 12.40
CA GLY A 44 2.66 7.06 13.80
C GLY A 44 2.74 8.57 14.08
N ARG A 45 3.34 8.99 15.20
CA ARG A 45 3.41 10.43 15.62
C ARG A 45 4.27 11.34 14.70
N ASN A 46 4.66 10.85 13.53
CA ASN A 46 5.39 11.62 12.54
C ASN A 46 4.47 12.61 11.84
N HIS A 47 4.98 13.80 11.57
CA HIS A 47 4.34 14.77 10.70
C HIS A 47 4.97 14.63 9.31
N PRO A 48 4.22 14.76 8.20
CA PRO A 48 4.78 14.66 6.85
C PRO A 48 6.02 15.54 6.64
N SER A 49 6.07 16.72 7.27
CA SER A 49 7.21 17.66 7.18
C SER A 49 8.40 17.30 8.08
N LYS A 50 8.27 16.39 9.05
CA LYS A 50 9.40 15.96 9.88
C LYS A 50 10.43 15.25 9.02
N LEU A 51 11.70 15.55 9.25
CA LEU A 51 12.80 14.88 8.55
C LEU A 51 12.79 13.40 8.87
N PHE A 52 13.05 12.61 7.84
CA PHE A 52 13.21 11.18 7.93
C PHE A 52 14.64 10.87 8.44
N ALA A 53 14.74 10.04 9.48
CA ALA A 53 16.01 9.76 10.17
C ALA A 53 17.12 9.32 9.19
N GLY A 54 18.29 9.95 9.30
CA GLY A 54 19.42 9.69 8.40
C GLY A 54 19.27 10.28 7.00
N THR A 55 18.27 11.14 6.76
CA THR A 55 18.12 11.84 5.47
C THR A 55 17.76 13.31 5.66
N SER A 56 18.03 14.13 4.64
CA SER A 56 17.57 15.53 4.55
C SER A 56 16.13 15.65 4.04
N ARG A 57 15.41 14.55 3.85
CA ARG A 57 14.09 14.54 3.23
C ARG A 57 12.97 14.46 4.27
N PRO A 58 11.87 15.23 4.11
CA PRO A 58 10.67 15.02 4.91
C PRO A 58 10.11 13.60 4.73
N THR A 59 9.61 13.00 5.81
CA THR A 59 8.97 11.66 5.81
C THR A 59 7.85 11.57 4.77
N GLY A 60 7.03 12.62 4.65
CA GLY A 60 5.99 12.73 3.63
C GLY A 60 6.53 12.67 2.20
N ALA A 61 7.70 13.26 1.95
CA ALA A 61 8.33 13.26 0.63
C ALA A 61 8.84 11.86 0.25
N VAL A 62 9.30 11.08 1.24
CA VAL A 62 9.71 9.68 1.04
C VAL A 62 8.49 8.82 0.71
N VAL A 63 7.40 8.97 1.48
CA VAL A 63 6.14 8.23 1.25
C VAL A 63 5.54 8.59 -0.11
N ALA A 64 5.49 9.88 -0.46
CA ALA A 64 5.02 10.34 -1.77
C ALA A 64 5.86 9.76 -2.92
N ALA A 65 7.19 9.70 -2.77
CA ALA A 65 8.06 9.10 -3.78
C ALA A 65 7.75 7.61 -4.02
N ARG A 66 7.45 6.84 -2.95
CA ARG A 66 7.08 5.43 -3.06
C ARG A 66 5.72 5.22 -3.73
N PHE A 67 4.72 6.05 -3.42
CA PHE A 67 3.45 6.00 -4.13
C PHE A 67 3.58 6.34 -5.61
N ARG A 68 4.39 7.34 -5.97
CA ARG A 68 4.66 7.65 -7.38
C ARG A 68 5.37 6.50 -8.09
N ALA A 69 6.35 5.88 -7.45
CA ALA A 69 7.01 4.70 -8.01
C ALA A 69 6.00 3.59 -8.28
N LEU A 70 5.21 3.22 -7.28
CA LEU A 70 4.13 2.25 -7.42
C LEU A 70 3.18 2.57 -8.57
N ALA A 71 2.71 3.83 -8.67
CA ALA A 71 1.81 4.25 -9.74
C ALA A 71 2.45 4.14 -11.13
N ARG A 72 3.73 4.51 -11.28
CA ARG A 72 4.48 4.34 -12.53
C ARG A 72 4.64 2.87 -12.91
N GLU A 73 5.01 2.02 -11.95
CA GLU A 73 5.19 0.59 -12.20
C GLU A 73 3.88 -0.06 -12.66
N LEU A 74 2.78 0.21 -11.96
CA LEU A 74 1.44 -0.28 -12.35
C LEU A 74 0.96 0.31 -13.68
N GLY A 75 1.41 1.52 -14.03
CA GLY A 75 1.07 2.23 -15.27
C GLY A 75 1.83 1.76 -16.51
N GLY A 76 2.59 0.67 -16.42
CA GLY A 76 3.35 0.12 -17.54
C GLY A 76 4.86 0.36 -17.46
N GLY A 77 5.40 0.70 -16.29
CA GLY A 77 6.85 0.69 -16.02
C GLY A 77 7.42 -0.73 -16.09
N ARG A 78 7.76 -1.34 -14.94
CA ARG A 78 8.11 -2.76 -14.89
C ARG A 78 6.90 -3.60 -15.29
N ARG A 79 7.14 -4.67 -16.04
CA ARG A 79 6.10 -5.63 -16.40
C ARG A 79 5.73 -6.49 -15.17
N ILE A 80 4.78 -6.03 -14.37
CA ILE A 80 4.22 -6.79 -13.25
C ILE A 80 3.28 -7.85 -13.79
N THR A 81 3.57 -9.11 -13.47
CA THR A 81 2.72 -10.25 -13.80
C THR A 81 1.79 -10.54 -12.62
N PHE A 82 0.48 -10.55 -12.88
CA PHE A 82 -0.52 -10.97 -11.90
C PHE A 82 -0.91 -12.41 -12.16
N ARG A 83 -0.56 -13.31 -11.24
CA ARG A 83 -0.76 -14.75 -11.40
C ARG A 83 -1.82 -15.25 -10.43
N CYS A 84 -2.87 -15.87 -10.93
CA CYS A 84 -3.88 -16.52 -10.09
C CYS A 84 -3.40 -17.91 -9.69
N LEU A 85 -3.50 -18.26 -8.40
CA LEU A 85 -3.23 -19.61 -7.90
C LEU A 85 -4.45 -20.15 -7.13
N PRO A 86 -4.67 -21.48 -7.09
CA PRO A 86 -5.77 -22.08 -6.34
C PRO A 86 -5.52 -22.06 -4.83
N VAL A 87 -6.59 -22.05 -4.02
CA VAL A 87 -6.48 -22.34 -2.57
C VAL A 87 -6.23 -23.83 -2.35
N ARG A 88 -5.33 -24.16 -1.42
CA ARG A 88 -5.17 -25.52 -0.86
C ARG A 88 -5.07 -25.44 0.67
N PRO A 89 -5.79 -26.27 1.44
CA PRO A 89 -5.75 -26.25 2.91
C PRO A 89 -4.35 -26.44 3.52
N ALA A 90 -3.49 -27.22 2.86
CA ALA A 90 -2.10 -27.48 3.30
C ALA A 90 -1.07 -26.70 2.47
N CYS A 91 -1.39 -25.47 2.04
CA CYS A 91 -0.44 -24.64 1.32
C CYS A 91 0.62 -24.09 2.28
N ALA A 92 1.82 -24.68 2.28
CA ALA A 92 2.94 -24.19 3.06
C ALA A 92 3.42 -22.83 2.53
N ASP A 93 3.98 -21.97 3.39
CA ASP A 93 4.48 -20.63 3.01
C ASP A 93 5.55 -20.67 1.91
N THR A 94 6.23 -21.80 1.76
CA THR A 94 7.25 -22.04 0.72
C THR A 94 6.69 -22.63 -0.57
N ASP A 95 5.41 -23.05 -0.60
CA ASP A 95 4.76 -23.57 -1.80
C ASP A 95 4.26 -22.43 -2.69
N LEU A 96 5.04 -22.12 -3.72
CA LEU A 96 4.76 -21.04 -4.67
C LEU A 96 3.69 -21.40 -5.72
N THR A 97 2.97 -22.52 -5.56
CA THR A 97 1.97 -23.04 -6.50
C THR A 97 0.54 -22.98 -5.98
N CYS A 98 0.33 -22.59 -4.73
CA CYS A 98 -0.99 -22.47 -4.12
C CYS A 98 -1.14 -21.21 -3.27
N CYS A 99 -2.33 -21.06 -2.69
CA CYS A 99 -2.66 -20.06 -1.69
C CYS A 99 -3.20 -20.72 -0.42
N SER A 100 -2.86 -20.15 0.73
CA SER A 100 -3.55 -20.43 1.99
C SER A 100 -4.98 -19.85 1.97
N PRO A 101 -5.97 -20.47 2.64
CA PRO A 101 -7.37 -20.00 2.65
C PRO A 101 -7.57 -18.56 3.13
N THR A 102 -6.66 -18.03 3.95
CA THR A 102 -6.76 -16.68 4.53
C THR A 102 -5.98 -15.62 3.74
N THR A 103 -5.23 -16.04 2.72
CA THR A 103 -4.40 -15.13 1.94
C THR A 103 -5.22 -14.52 0.81
N ASN A 104 -5.15 -13.20 0.68
CA ASN A 104 -5.77 -12.48 -0.44
C ASN A 104 -4.81 -12.43 -1.64
N ALA A 105 -3.58 -12.03 -1.38
CA ALA A 105 -2.51 -11.97 -2.36
C ALA A 105 -1.18 -12.10 -1.64
N TRP A 106 -0.11 -12.33 -2.40
CA TRP A 106 1.25 -12.32 -1.87
C TRP A 106 2.26 -12.01 -2.96
N THR A 107 3.46 -11.63 -2.53
CA THR A 107 4.66 -11.46 -3.36
C THR A 107 5.81 -12.25 -2.73
N HIS A 108 6.72 -12.77 -3.55
CA HIS A 108 7.83 -13.58 -3.05
C HIS A 108 9.16 -13.14 -3.69
N PRO A 109 10.26 -13.04 -2.92
CA PRO A 109 11.55 -12.58 -3.43
C PRO A 109 12.11 -13.40 -4.60
N SER A 110 11.82 -14.71 -4.66
CA SER A 110 12.24 -15.58 -5.77
C SER A 110 11.38 -15.46 -7.05
N LEU A 111 10.28 -14.70 -7.00
CA LEU A 111 9.38 -14.46 -8.13
C LEU A 111 9.36 -12.96 -8.44
N PRO A 112 10.44 -12.41 -9.03
CA PRO A 112 10.55 -10.99 -9.27
C PRO A 112 9.45 -10.53 -10.25
N ASN A 113 8.86 -9.37 -9.99
CA ASN A 113 7.77 -8.81 -10.79
C ASN A 113 6.46 -9.62 -10.76
N VAL A 114 6.27 -10.56 -9.85
CA VAL A 114 5.03 -11.36 -9.77
C VAL A 114 4.25 -11.01 -8.51
N VAL A 115 2.98 -10.67 -8.69
CA VAL A 115 1.98 -10.61 -7.63
C VAL A 115 1.06 -11.81 -7.79
N VAL A 116 0.98 -12.67 -6.78
CA VAL A 116 0.05 -13.78 -6.78
C VAL A 116 -1.29 -13.34 -6.20
N LEU A 117 -2.36 -13.67 -6.90
CA LEU A 117 -3.74 -13.39 -6.52
C LEU A 117 -4.41 -14.68 -6.09
N CYS A 118 -4.87 -14.73 -4.85
CA CYS A 118 -5.56 -15.88 -4.27
C CYS A 118 -7.08 -15.70 -4.40
N PRO A 119 -7.88 -16.77 -4.27
CA PRO A 119 -9.34 -16.69 -4.31
C PRO A 119 -9.94 -15.64 -3.36
N GLY A 120 -9.33 -15.42 -2.19
CA GLY A 120 -9.72 -14.35 -1.25
C GLY A 120 -9.68 -12.93 -1.85
N PHE A 121 -8.77 -12.63 -2.79
CA PHE A 121 -8.74 -11.34 -3.50
C PHE A 121 -10.03 -11.08 -4.29
N TRP A 122 -10.67 -12.16 -4.76
CA TRP A 122 -11.87 -12.06 -5.57
C TRP A 122 -13.15 -12.06 -4.75
N SER A 123 -13.10 -12.46 -3.47
CA SER A 123 -14.30 -12.48 -2.62
C SER A 123 -14.89 -11.07 -2.48
N THR A 124 -16.21 -10.99 -2.56
CA THR A 124 -16.98 -9.75 -2.76
C THR A 124 -17.22 -8.96 -1.48
N THR A 125 -16.94 -9.54 -0.32
CA THR A 125 -16.98 -8.86 0.97
C THR A 125 -15.67 -8.08 1.18
N GLY A 126 -15.56 -6.93 0.52
CA GLY A 126 -14.63 -5.91 1.00
C GLY A 126 -14.96 -5.56 2.45
N SER A 127 -14.06 -4.88 3.15
CA SER A 127 -14.35 -4.32 4.47
C SER A 127 -15.69 -3.54 4.45
N PRO A 128 -16.51 -3.59 5.51
CA PRO A 128 -17.79 -2.89 5.54
C PRO A 128 -17.69 -1.45 5.02
N GLY A 129 -18.53 -1.11 4.03
CA GLY A 129 -18.53 0.22 3.39
C GLY A 129 -17.48 0.45 2.31
N GLN A 130 -16.69 -0.55 1.92
CA GLN A 130 -15.68 -0.44 0.85
C GLN A 130 -16.11 -1.22 -0.41
N PRO A 131 -16.20 -0.57 -1.58
CA PRO A 131 -16.44 -1.28 -2.84
C PRO A 131 -15.36 -2.33 -3.12
N SER A 132 -15.75 -3.51 -3.62
CA SER A 132 -14.82 -4.61 -3.89
C SER A 132 -13.62 -4.23 -4.75
N GLN A 133 -13.79 -3.30 -5.70
CA GLN A 133 -12.73 -2.78 -6.55
C GLN A 133 -11.68 -2.00 -5.74
N ILE A 134 -12.12 -1.23 -4.74
CA ILE A 134 -11.25 -0.45 -3.86
C ILE A 134 -10.52 -1.37 -2.88
N TYR A 135 -11.18 -2.43 -2.40
CA TYR A 135 -10.54 -3.46 -1.58
C TYR A 135 -9.39 -4.15 -2.33
N ARG A 136 -9.67 -4.57 -3.57
CA ARG A 136 -8.66 -5.16 -4.47
C ARG A 136 -7.54 -4.18 -4.80
N ALA A 137 -7.85 -2.91 -5.05
CA ALA A 137 -6.86 -1.87 -5.27
C ALA A 137 -5.92 -1.68 -4.07
N GLY A 138 -6.46 -1.66 -2.84
CA GLY A 138 -5.68 -1.61 -1.62
C GLY A 138 -4.74 -2.81 -1.47
N THR A 139 -5.20 -4.01 -1.84
CA THR A 139 -4.38 -5.22 -1.86
C THR A 139 -3.25 -5.13 -2.89
N ILE A 140 -3.53 -4.64 -4.11
CA ILE A 140 -2.49 -4.40 -5.13
C ILE A 140 -1.45 -3.39 -4.63
N ILE A 141 -1.87 -2.32 -3.94
CA ILE A 141 -0.96 -1.33 -3.37
C ILE A 141 0.01 -2.02 -2.39
N HIS A 142 -0.54 -2.82 -1.47
CA HIS A 142 0.22 -3.53 -0.46
C HIS A 142 1.27 -4.46 -1.10
N GLU A 143 0.86 -5.34 -2.00
CA GLU A 143 1.76 -6.31 -2.62
C GLU A 143 2.82 -5.64 -3.50
N THR A 144 2.45 -4.62 -4.26
CA THR A 144 3.38 -3.91 -5.14
C THR A 144 4.47 -3.21 -4.32
N LEU A 145 4.16 -2.72 -3.12
CA LEU A 145 5.18 -2.15 -2.22
C LEU A 145 6.11 -3.19 -1.65
N HIS A 146 5.63 -4.39 -1.30
CA HIS A 146 6.50 -5.50 -0.93
C HIS A 146 7.47 -5.82 -2.07
N MET A 147 6.96 -5.97 -3.29
CA MET A 147 7.78 -6.26 -4.47
C MET A 147 8.80 -5.16 -4.82
N LEU A 148 8.53 -3.89 -4.50
CA LEU A 148 9.43 -2.78 -4.80
C LEU A 148 10.46 -2.50 -3.69
N TYR A 149 10.15 -2.84 -2.44
CA TYR A 149 10.91 -2.36 -1.29
C TYR A 149 11.26 -3.44 -0.25
N LEU A 150 10.90 -4.72 -0.47
CA LEU A 150 11.30 -5.88 0.36
C LEU A 150 11.98 -7.01 -0.47
N PRO A 151 12.79 -7.89 0.16
CA PRO A 151 13.26 -7.85 1.53
C PRO A 151 14.57 -7.06 1.59
N ASN A 152 14.64 -6.06 2.47
CA ASN A 152 15.87 -5.32 2.80
C ASN A 152 16.29 -4.21 1.83
N VAL A 153 16.14 -2.98 2.31
CA VAL A 153 17.32 -2.10 2.39
C VAL A 153 17.83 -2.20 3.83
N PRO A 154 19.00 -2.80 4.10
CA PRO A 154 19.63 -2.73 5.42
C PRO A 154 19.86 -1.26 5.81
N GLY A 155 19.53 -0.90 7.05
CA GLY A 155 20.06 0.32 7.69
C GLY A 155 19.28 1.63 7.58
N THR A 156 18.11 1.72 6.94
CA THR A 156 17.49 3.06 6.72
C THR A 156 16.04 3.25 7.14
N HIS A 157 15.27 2.24 7.54
CA HIS A 157 13.83 2.47 7.81
C HIS A 157 13.27 1.76 9.07
N PRO A 158 13.33 2.33 10.27
CA PRO A 158 12.61 1.75 11.41
C PRO A 158 11.08 1.90 11.29
N GLY A 159 10.35 0.89 11.77
CA GLY A 159 8.91 0.94 12.06
C GLY A 159 7.95 1.01 10.86
N ARG A 160 6.81 1.66 11.09
CA ARG A 160 5.62 1.70 10.21
C ARG A 160 5.88 2.06 8.73
N MET A 161 6.97 2.74 8.40
CA MET A 161 7.32 3.09 7.01
C MET A 161 7.89 1.92 6.18
N ARG A 162 8.22 0.77 6.79
CA ARG A 162 8.52 -0.49 6.06
C ARG A 162 7.31 -1.37 5.85
N ASN A 163 6.23 -1.10 6.56
CA ASN A 163 5.05 -1.94 6.55
C ASN A 163 4.12 -1.51 5.40
N ALA A 164 3.91 -2.39 4.42
CA ALA A 164 3.05 -2.13 3.27
C ALA A 164 1.57 -1.93 3.68
N HIS A 165 1.12 -2.48 4.81
CA HIS A 165 -0.20 -2.19 5.36
C HIS A 165 -0.39 -0.69 5.65
N CYS A 166 0.63 0.00 6.17
CA CYS A 166 0.55 1.43 6.47
C CYS A 166 0.28 2.28 5.22
N TYR A 167 0.90 1.93 4.10
CA TYR A 167 0.65 2.61 2.82
C TYR A 167 -0.75 2.32 2.29
N ARG A 168 -1.20 1.06 2.37
CA ARG A 168 -2.58 0.68 2.03
C ARG A 168 -3.59 1.48 2.84
N VAL A 169 -3.44 1.52 4.17
CA VAL A 169 -4.29 2.30 5.08
C VAL A 169 -4.32 3.76 4.69
N PHE A 170 -3.16 4.38 4.54
CA PHE A 170 -3.06 5.80 4.22
C PHE A 170 -3.77 6.14 2.90
N ALA A 171 -3.51 5.37 1.85
CA ALA A 171 -4.10 5.61 0.54
C ALA A 171 -5.63 5.46 0.55
N LEU A 172 -6.15 4.44 1.25
CA LEU A 172 -7.58 4.19 1.38
C LEU A 172 -8.27 5.31 2.19
N ARG A 173 -7.74 5.66 3.36
CA ARG A 173 -8.35 6.65 4.26
C ARG A 173 -8.34 8.06 3.68
N LEU A 174 -7.26 8.45 3.00
CA LEU A 174 -7.24 9.70 2.25
C LEU A 174 -8.37 9.79 1.21
N ALA A 175 -8.67 8.67 0.54
CA ALA A 175 -9.75 8.57 -0.43
C ALA A 175 -11.13 8.37 0.18
N GLY A 176 -11.26 8.37 1.52
CA GLY A 176 -12.53 8.21 2.23
C GLY A 176 -12.97 6.76 2.46
N TYR A 177 -12.06 5.79 2.32
CA TYR A 177 -12.31 4.37 2.58
C TYR A 177 -11.54 3.87 3.81
N GLY A 178 -11.97 2.78 4.43
CA GLY A 178 -11.15 2.10 5.45
C GLY A 178 -11.29 2.68 6.87
N SER A 179 -12.53 2.77 7.35
CA SER A 179 -12.84 2.92 8.78
C SER A 179 -12.62 1.61 9.57
N ASP A 180 -12.13 0.57 8.92
CA ASP A 180 -12.01 -0.79 9.45
C ASP A 180 -10.85 -0.89 10.47
N PRO A 181 -11.16 -1.18 11.75
CA PRO A 181 -10.16 -1.35 12.82
C PRO A 181 -9.12 -2.44 12.52
N ASP A 182 -9.48 -3.48 11.75
CA ASP A 182 -8.58 -4.59 11.46
C ASP A 182 -7.45 -4.17 10.50
N ILE A 183 -7.73 -3.24 9.59
CA ILE A 183 -6.70 -2.70 8.69
C ILE A 183 -5.74 -1.78 9.50
N LEU A 184 -6.24 -1.10 10.53
CA LEU A 184 -5.45 -0.22 11.39
C LEU A 184 -4.55 -0.99 12.36
N SER A 185 -5.02 -2.12 12.90
CA SER A 185 -4.23 -2.96 13.81
C SER A 185 -2.99 -3.56 13.13
N GLN A 186 -3.03 -3.73 11.80
CA GLN A 186 -1.91 -4.21 10.99
C GLN A 186 -0.82 -3.16 10.75
N CYS A 187 -1.07 -1.89 11.11
CA CYS A 187 -0.10 -0.79 11.04
C CYS A 187 0.67 -0.65 12.36
N GLN A 188 1.13 -1.77 12.94
CA GLN A 188 1.93 -1.76 14.17
C GLN A 188 3.43 -1.63 13.87
N PRO A 189 4.21 -1.05 14.81
CA PRO A 189 5.66 -0.88 14.67
C PRO A 189 6.41 -2.20 14.52
#